data_AF-A0A9Q9RIS9-F1
#
_entry.id   AF-A0A9Q9RIS9-F1
#
_cell.length_a   1.000
_cell.length_b   1.000
_cell.length_c   1.000
_cell.angle_alpha   90.00
_cell.angle_beta   90.00
_cell.angle_gamma   90.00
#
_symmetry.space_group_name_H-M   'P 1'
#
loop_
_entity.id
_entity.type
_entity.pdbx_description
1 polymer ?
#
loop_
_entity_poly.entity_id
_entity_poly.type
_entity_poly.pdbx_seq_one_letter_code
_entity_poly.pdbx_strand_id
1 'polypeptide(L)'
;MLSQSGGGVSSLKDLDIEHLSSFERALRRILETDIAEQTYAEILDGLPLSDSYLSFKFPQDGHPALEHEELSEGARERVLEFRSNLDFSSLLFETSLVEAFRISAPQSKEFYLRLIELLAVSCHGLAVEIFQLGEVAEKHKIYDIWRESPRDMTKWDSFRDPTAFAHGPYIAVDQYPNGAADTVGYWAEARIFGGVVVFDRGEDGTEVGHKSSSSDVLLIQPQCRQIYFHGCRHKGPRTIYPPTDQQFEQIIQFLLDQGESHDTASANPFPILATPQNRWRWDLWDAMAHHNIYRDRYERKISPTKEKPCVLNSIDWPEIKDDLYLINAMHERLEGKSLDEDEIAAAKEGLTKITPSSPLWSNGVLRRYQGI
;
A
#
# COMPACT_ATOMS: atom_id res chain seq x y z
N MET A 1 18.78 20.30 -6.62
CA MET A 1 18.09 20.44 -7.92
C MET A 1 17.67 19.06 -8.36
N LEU A 2 16.50 18.60 -7.91
CA LEU A 2 15.89 17.38 -8.42
C LEU A 2 15.12 17.78 -9.67
N SER A 3 15.51 17.18 -10.80
CA SER A 3 14.79 17.29 -12.06
C SER A 3 13.33 16.90 -11.79
N GLN A 4 12.44 17.87 -11.87
CA GLN A 4 11.04 17.60 -12.20
C GLN A 4 11.10 16.94 -13.57
N SER A 5 10.88 15.63 -13.63
CA SER A 5 10.42 15.02 -14.87
C SER A 5 9.05 15.64 -15.13
N GLY A 6 9.00 16.62 -16.04
CA GLY A 6 7.76 17.12 -16.59
C GLY A 6 7.12 16.03 -17.44
N GLY A 7 6.59 14.99 -16.78
CA GLY A 7 5.69 14.04 -17.40
C GLY A 7 4.39 14.78 -17.71
N GLY A 8 3.93 14.67 -18.94
CA GLY A 8 2.59 15.13 -19.29
C GLY A 8 1.55 14.40 -18.43
N VAL A 9 0.36 14.99 -18.34
CA VAL A 9 -0.81 14.34 -17.76
C VAL A 9 -1.77 14.00 -18.90
N SER A 10 -2.34 12.80 -18.88
CA SER A 10 -3.23 12.28 -19.92
C SER A 10 -4.48 11.66 -19.31
N SER A 11 -5.61 11.79 -20.01
CA SER A 11 -6.84 11.06 -19.68
C SER A 11 -6.87 9.68 -20.32
N LEU A 12 -7.77 8.81 -19.87
CA LEU A 12 -7.92 7.45 -20.41
C LEU A 12 -8.77 7.38 -21.70
N LYS A 13 -9.25 8.52 -22.21
CA LYS A 13 -10.16 8.59 -23.37
C LYS A 13 -9.57 8.04 -24.68
N ASP A 14 -8.25 8.02 -24.80
CA ASP A 14 -7.54 7.55 -25.99
C ASP A 14 -7.18 6.05 -25.92
N LEU A 15 -7.58 5.34 -24.86
CA LEU A 15 -7.41 3.90 -24.75
C LEU A 15 -8.40 3.14 -25.64
N ASP A 16 -8.04 1.93 -26.05
CA ASP A 16 -9.00 1.04 -26.68
C ASP A 16 -10.09 0.58 -25.69
N ILE A 17 -11.17 0.02 -26.25
CA ILE A 17 -12.37 -0.36 -25.50
C ILE A 17 -12.06 -1.40 -24.43
N GLU A 18 -11.12 -2.33 -24.66
CA GLU A 18 -10.79 -3.39 -23.71
C GLU A 18 -10.06 -2.83 -22.48
N HIS A 19 -9.06 -1.97 -22.71
CA HIS A 19 -8.33 -1.30 -21.63
C HIS A 19 -9.23 -0.37 -20.81
N LEU A 20 -10.00 0.49 -21.49
CA LEU A 20 -10.88 1.45 -20.83
C LEU A 20 -11.96 0.72 -20.00
N SER A 21 -12.64 -0.27 -20.59
CA SER A 21 -13.70 -1.00 -19.87
C SER A 21 -13.16 -1.82 -18.70
N SER A 22 -11.93 -2.35 -18.79
CA SER A 22 -11.28 -3.05 -17.67
C SER A 22 -10.98 -2.10 -16.51
N PHE A 23 -10.46 -0.90 -16.81
CA PHE A 23 -10.24 0.12 -15.79
C PHE A 23 -11.53 0.60 -15.14
N GLU A 24 -12.53 1.00 -15.93
CA GLU A 24 -13.80 1.52 -15.42
C GLU A 24 -14.53 0.48 -14.55
N ARG A 25 -14.52 -0.79 -14.98
CA ARG A 25 -15.10 -1.90 -14.21
C ARG A 25 -14.38 -2.08 -12.88
N ALA A 26 -13.06 -2.16 -12.92
CA ALA A 26 -12.25 -2.42 -11.75
C ALA A 26 -12.37 -1.28 -10.72
N LEU A 27 -12.34 -0.02 -11.17
CA LEU A 27 -12.50 1.12 -10.29
C LEU A 27 -13.91 1.18 -9.69
N ARG A 28 -14.95 0.97 -10.50
CA ARG A 28 -16.34 0.90 -10.01
C ARG A 28 -16.50 -0.16 -8.92
N ARG A 29 -15.96 -1.36 -9.12
CA ARG A 29 -16.03 -2.45 -8.13
C ARG A 29 -15.32 -2.10 -6.82
N ILE A 30 -14.15 -1.45 -6.88
CA ILE A 30 -13.47 -0.96 -5.67
C ILE A 30 -14.34 0.06 -4.94
N LEU A 31 -14.87 1.06 -5.64
CA LEU A 31 -15.69 2.13 -5.05
C LEU A 31 -17.04 1.65 -4.51
N GLU A 32 -17.51 0.47 -4.95
CA GLU A 32 -18.72 -0.20 -4.46
C GLU A 32 -18.49 -1.04 -3.20
N THR A 33 -17.24 -1.18 -2.74
CA THR A 33 -16.96 -1.89 -1.48
C THR A 33 -17.32 -1.04 -0.27
N ASP A 34 -17.86 -1.67 0.77
CA ASP A 34 -18.16 -1.01 2.05
C ASP A 34 -16.94 -0.28 2.64
N ILE A 35 -15.74 -0.85 2.47
CA ILE A 35 -14.50 -0.24 2.96
C ILE A 35 -14.15 1.05 2.21
N ALA A 36 -14.38 1.11 0.89
CA ALA A 36 -14.16 2.34 0.13
C ALA A 36 -15.21 3.39 0.47
N GLU A 37 -16.49 3.01 0.50
CA GLU A 37 -17.57 3.92 0.91
C GLU A 37 -17.30 4.54 2.28
N GLN A 38 -16.99 3.70 3.29
CA GLN A 38 -16.68 4.18 4.64
C GLN A 38 -15.43 5.07 4.65
N THR A 39 -14.37 4.70 3.92
CA THR A 39 -13.12 5.47 3.89
C THR A 39 -13.35 6.88 3.35
N TYR A 40 -14.06 7.01 2.23
CA TYR A 40 -14.38 8.32 1.67
C TYR A 40 -15.39 9.10 2.52
N ALA A 41 -16.32 8.41 3.19
CA ALA A 41 -17.28 9.05 4.08
C ALA A 41 -16.58 9.64 5.30
N GLU A 42 -15.62 8.92 5.89
CA GLU A 42 -14.78 9.44 6.98
C GLU A 42 -13.99 10.68 6.56
N ILE A 43 -13.41 10.69 5.35
CA ILE A 43 -12.68 11.87 4.83
C ILE A 43 -13.63 13.06 4.69
N LEU A 44 -14.79 12.87 4.05
CA LEU A 44 -15.82 13.90 3.89
C LEU A 44 -16.38 14.38 5.24
N ASP A 45 -16.36 13.52 6.25
CA ASP A 45 -16.84 13.85 7.57
C ASP A 45 -15.86 14.67 8.41
N GLY A 46 -14.58 14.72 8.03
CA GLY A 46 -13.61 15.57 8.69
C GLY A 46 -12.72 14.83 9.71
N LEU A 47 -13.10 13.64 10.14
CA LEU A 47 -12.35 12.84 11.10
C LEU A 47 -12.50 11.34 10.80
N PRO A 48 -11.44 10.54 11.00
CA PRO A 48 -11.59 9.09 10.96
C PRO A 48 -12.48 8.63 12.11
N LEU A 49 -13.17 7.52 11.93
CA LEU A 49 -13.84 6.84 13.04
C LEU A 49 -12.80 6.31 14.03
N SER A 50 -13.18 6.16 15.30
CA SER A 50 -12.30 5.70 16.36
C SER A 50 -11.65 4.36 16.01
N ASP A 51 -12.41 3.40 15.50
CA ASP A 51 -11.89 2.11 15.03
C ASP A 51 -10.90 2.25 13.87
N SER A 52 -11.20 3.15 12.93
CA SER A 52 -10.33 3.42 11.78
C SER A 52 -9.02 4.04 12.21
N TYR A 53 -9.05 5.00 13.14
CA TYR A 53 -7.87 5.62 13.73
C TYR A 53 -7.01 4.60 14.50
N LEU A 54 -7.63 3.83 15.40
CA LEU A 54 -6.96 2.82 16.24
C LEU A 54 -6.40 1.64 15.43
N SER A 55 -6.88 1.44 14.20
CA SER A 55 -6.31 0.43 13.30
C SER A 55 -4.88 0.76 12.84
N PHE A 56 -4.48 2.03 12.87
CA PHE A 56 -3.14 2.48 12.46
C PHE A 56 -2.32 3.08 13.61
N LYS A 57 -2.98 3.75 14.56
CA LYS A 57 -2.33 4.54 15.60
C LYS A 57 -2.54 3.95 16.98
N PHE A 58 -1.57 4.22 17.86
CA PHE A 58 -1.81 4.05 19.30
C PHE A 58 -2.75 5.17 19.77
N PRO A 59 -3.62 4.92 20.76
CA PRO A 59 -4.48 5.97 21.30
C PRO A 59 -3.64 7.13 21.84
N GLN A 60 -4.02 8.35 21.47
CA GLN A 60 -3.38 9.58 21.91
C GLN A 60 -4.37 10.39 22.72
N ASP A 61 -3.98 10.80 23.93
CA ASP A 61 -4.89 11.46 24.86
C ASP A 61 -5.52 12.72 24.26
N GLY A 62 -6.84 12.80 24.38
CA GLY A 62 -7.68 13.89 23.86
C GLY A 62 -7.80 13.97 22.34
N HIS A 63 -7.26 13.00 21.58
CA HIS A 63 -7.36 13.01 20.12
C HIS A 63 -8.84 12.94 19.70
N PRO A 64 -9.34 13.86 18.84
CA PRO A 64 -10.77 13.98 18.57
C PRO A 64 -11.38 12.73 17.93
N ALA A 65 -10.62 11.97 17.14
CA ALA A 65 -11.08 10.71 16.58
C ALA A 65 -11.42 9.62 17.63
N LEU A 66 -10.91 9.70 18.86
CA LEU A 66 -11.20 8.68 19.88
C LEU A 66 -12.67 8.68 20.30
N GLU A 67 -13.33 9.84 20.22
CA GLU A 67 -14.75 10.04 20.56
C GLU A 67 -15.65 10.01 19.30
N HIS A 68 -15.05 9.82 18.11
CA HIS A 68 -15.77 9.82 16.83
C HIS A 68 -16.21 8.40 16.47
N GLU A 69 -17.32 7.95 17.04
CA GLU A 69 -17.82 6.56 16.88
C GLU A 69 -18.72 6.37 15.66
N GLU A 70 -19.40 7.43 15.22
CA GLU A 70 -20.36 7.39 14.11
C GLU A 70 -20.13 8.57 13.15
N LEU A 71 -20.41 8.35 11.87
CA LEU A 71 -20.36 9.40 10.84
C LEU A 71 -21.47 10.42 11.05
N SER A 72 -21.21 11.69 10.72
CA SER A 72 -22.27 12.69 10.69
C SER A 72 -23.37 12.35 9.68
N GLU A 73 -24.59 12.79 9.96
CA GLU A 73 -25.76 12.63 9.09
C GLU A 73 -25.47 13.17 7.68
N GLY A 74 -25.79 12.38 6.64
CA GLY A 74 -25.61 12.76 5.24
C GLY A 74 -24.22 12.46 4.66
N ALA A 75 -23.23 12.05 5.47
CA ALA A 75 -21.88 11.79 4.97
C ALA A 75 -21.83 10.63 3.96
N ARG A 76 -22.57 9.54 4.22
CA ARG A 76 -22.63 8.38 3.32
C ARG A 76 -23.39 8.70 2.04
N GLU A 77 -24.53 9.37 2.14
CA GLU A 77 -25.36 9.76 1.00
C GLU A 77 -24.58 10.63 0.03
N ARG A 78 -23.74 11.54 0.54
CA ARG A 78 -22.87 12.38 -0.28
C ARG A 78 -21.77 11.61 -1.00
N VAL A 79 -21.17 10.61 -0.36
CA VAL A 79 -20.20 9.73 -1.03
C VAL A 79 -20.86 8.91 -2.13
N LEU A 80 -22.08 8.42 -1.89
CA LEU A 80 -22.87 7.74 -2.91
C LEU A 80 -23.18 8.68 -4.09
N GLU A 81 -23.59 9.91 -3.84
CA GLU A 81 -23.81 10.93 -4.87
C GLU A 81 -22.53 11.24 -5.65
N PHE A 82 -21.41 11.45 -4.95
CA PHE A 82 -20.09 11.66 -5.56
C PHE A 82 -19.71 10.50 -6.49
N ARG A 83 -19.86 9.26 -6.01
CA ARG A 83 -19.60 8.05 -6.79
C ARG A 83 -20.51 7.92 -8.02
N SER A 84 -21.80 8.24 -7.89
CA SER A 84 -22.75 8.19 -9.01
C SER A 84 -22.46 9.21 -10.11
N ASN A 85 -21.87 10.35 -9.75
CA ASN A 85 -21.56 11.44 -10.68
C ASN A 85 -20.13 11.38 -11.25
N LEU A 86 -19.30 10.43 -10.80
CA LEU A 86 -17.90 10.34 -11.21
C LEU A 86 -17.74 9.88 -12.66
N ASP A 87 -17.09 10.70 -13.49
CA ASP A 87 -16.66 10.33 -14.85
C ASP A 87 -15.26 9.70 -14.81
N PHE A 88 -15.22 8.37 -14.77
CA PHE A 88 -13.97 7.59 -14.75
C PHE A 88 -13.04 7.89 -15.92
N SER A 89 -13.58 8.23 -17.10
CA SER A 89 -12.79 8.50 -18.30
C SER A 89 -12.06 9.85 -18.24
N SER A 90 -12.51 10.76 -17.37
CA SER A 90 -11.93 12.08 -17.18
C SER A 90 -10.76 12.11 -16.19
N LEU A 91 -10.53 11.02 -15.47
CA LEU A 91 -9.41 10.90 -14.53
C LEU A 91 -8.08 11.08 -15.25
N LEU A 92 -7.17 11.77 -14.56
CA LEU A 92 -5.91 12.24 -15.09
C LEU A 92 -4.73 11.49 -14.46
N PHE A 93 -3.83 10.99 -15.30
CA PHE A 93 -2.67 10.18 -14.90
C PHE A 93 -1.41 10.67 -15.58
N GLU A 94 -0.23 10.28 -15.08
CA GLU A 94 1.00 10.50 -15.82
C GLU A 94 0.94 9.81 -17.20
N THR A 95 1.33 10.54 -18.25
CA THR A 95 1.31 10.04 -19.64
C THR A 95 2.08 8.73 -19.78
N SER A 96 3.21 8.59 -19.06
CA SER A 96 4.00 7.36 -19.02
C SER A 96 3.18 6.15 -18.53
N LEU A 97 2.41 6.32 -17.46
CA LEU A 97 1.56 5.26 -16.91
C LEU A 97 0.43 4.89 -17.86
N VAL A 98 -0.24 5.87 -18.48
CA VAL A 98 -1.29 5.61 -19.48
C VAL A 98 -0.72 4.86 -20.67
N GLU A 99 0.46 5.26 -21.17
CA GLU A 99 1.14 4.59 -22.27
C GLU A 99 1.53 3.16 -21.91
N ALA A 100 2.12 2.96 -20.73
CA ALA A 100 2.52 1.64 -20.25
C ALA A 100 1.32 0.69 -20.11
N PHE A 101 0.16 1.19 -19.68
CA PHE A 101 -1.07 0.41 -19.67
C PHE A 101 -1.53 0.10 -21.11
N ARG A 102 -1.58 1.10 -21.99
CA ARG A 102 -2.04 0.97 -23.37
C ARG A 102 -1.30 -0.09 -24.19
N ILE A 103 0.02 -0.20 -24.00
CA ILE A 103 0.85 -1.16 -24.76
C ILE A 103 0.91 -2.54 -24.12
N SER A 104 0.42 -2.70 -22.89
CA SER A 104 0.42 -3.99 -22.21
C SER A 104 -0.57 -4.94 -22.87
N ALA A 105 -0.20 -6.21 -23.02
CA ALA A 105 -1.10 -7.17 -23.63
C ALA A 105 -2.25 -7.48 -22.66
N PRO A 106 -3.53 -7.41 -23.08
CA PRO A 106 -4.65 -7.74 -22.21
C PRO A 106 -4.47 -9.11 -21.56
N GLN A 107 -4.87 -9.21 -20.29
CA GLN A 107 -4.74 -10.41 -19.45
C GLN A 107 -3.30 -10.86 -19.15
N SER A 108 -2.27 -10.11 -19.56
CA SER A 108 -0.89 -10.33 -19.13
C SER A 108 -0.66 -9.89 -17.68
N LYS A 109 0.44 -10.37 -17.08
CA LYS A 109 0.86 -9.91 -15.75
C LYS A 109 1.11 -8.41 -15.76
N GLU A 110 1.77 -7.90 -16.79
CA GLU A 110 2.08 -6.48 -16.97
C GLU A 110 0.80 -5.65 -17.01
N PHE A 111 -0.21 -6.09 -17.75
CA PHE A 111 -1.52 -5.43 -17.82
C PHE A 111 -2.18 -5.34 -16.43
N TYR A 112 -2.19 -6.44 -15.68
CA TYR A 112 -2.76 -6.46 -14.32
C TYR A 112 -2.03 -5.53 -13.37
N LEU A 113 -0.70 -5.48 -13.44
CA LEU A 113 0.09 -4.60 -12.59
C LEU A 113 -0.17 -3.11 -12.91
N ARG A 114 -0.28 -2.74 -14.20
CA ARG A 114 -0.61 -1.36 -14.61
C ARG A 114 -2.03 -0.96 -14.28
N LEU A 115 -2.97 -1.89 -14.42
CA LEU A 115 -4.33 -1.69 -13.96
C LEU A 115 -4.35 -1.36 -12.47
N ILE A 116 -3.70 -2.17 -11.63
CA ILE A 116 -3.62 -1.93 -10.17
C ILE A 116 -2.94 -0.60 -9.86
N GLU A 117 -1.91 -0.21 -10.60
CA GLU A 117 -1.25 1.10 -10.47
C GLU A 117 -2.21 2.27 -10.74
N LEU A 118 -2.96 2.22 -11.85
CA LEU A 118 -3.99 3.21 -12.16
C LEU A 118 -5.09 3.27 -11.08
N LEU A 119 -5.49 2.12 -10.54
CA LEU A 119 -6.51 2.04 -9.48
C LEU A 119 -6.02 2.66 -8.16
N ALA A 120 -4.77 2.38 -7.77
CA ALA A 120 -4.16 2.98 -6.58
C ALA A 120 -4.07 4.51 -6.71
N VAL A 121 -3.59 5.01 -7.85
CA VAL A 121 -3.52 6.45 -8.15
C VAL A 121 -4.91 7.08 -8.15
N SER A 122 -5.91 6.40 -8.70
CA SER A 122 -7.30 6.88 -8.71
C SER A 122 -7.85 7.00 -7.29
N CYS A 123 -7.71 5.96 -6.48
CA CYS A 123 -8.25 5.97 -5.12
C CYS A 123 -7.58 7.03 -4.24
N HIS A 124 -6.26 7.21 -4.40
CA HIS A 124 -5.49 8.29 -3.77
C HIS A 124 -6.00 9.66 -4.22
N GLY A 125 -6.14 9.88 -5.53
CA GLY A 125 -6.60 11.14 -6.10
C GLY A 125 -8.00 11.54 -5.65
N LEU A 126 -8.95 10.59 -5.60
CA LEU A 126 -10.30 10.84 -5.10
C LEU A 126 -10.29 11.26 -3.61
N ALA A 127 -9.44 10.62 -2.80
CA ALA A 127 -9.29 11.01 -1.39
C ALA A 127 -8.72 12.43 -1.24
N VAL A 128 -7.73 12.79 -2.07
CA VAL A 128 -7.18 14.16 -2.13
C VAL A 128 -8.27 15.16 -2.51
N GLU A 129 -9.06 14.89 -3.56
CA GLU A 129 -10.12 15.77 -4.04
C GLU A 129 -11.19 16.00 -2.96
N ILE A 130 -11.69 14.93 -2.33
CA ILE A 130 -12.71 15.01 -1.27
C ILE A 130 -12.17 15.81 -0.08
N PHE A 131 -10.93 15.56 0.35
CA PHE A 131 -10.32 16.27 1.47
C PHE A 131 -10.16 17.77 1.22
N GLN A 132 -9.95 18.17 -0.05
CA GLN A 132 -9.78 19.56 -0.45
C GLN A 132 -11.10 20.32 -0.66
N LEU A 133 -12.27 19.66 -0.55
CA LEU A 133 -13.56 20.34 -0.62
C LEU A 133 -13.67 21.37 0.52
N GLY A 134 -14.09 22.59 0.20
CA GLY A 134 -14.07 23.70 1.17
C GLY A 134 -14.92 23.45 2.43
N GLU A 135 -16.02 22.71 2.31
CA GLU A 135 -16.85 22.31 3.46
C GLU A 135 -16.16 21.28 4.36
N VAL A 136 -15.34 20.40 3.77
CA VAL A 136 -14.60 19.34 4.45
C VAL A 136 -13.40 19.95 5.19
N ALA A 137 -12.71 20.91 4.56
CA ALA A 137 -11.61 21.66 5.16
C ALA A 137 -11.99 22.36 6.48
N GLU A 138 -13.25 22.83 6.63
CA GLU A 138 -13.71 23.41 7.89
C GLU A 138 -13.84 22.36 9.00
N LYS A 139 -14.38 21.18 8.68
CA LYS A 139 -14.57 20.09 9.64
C LYS A 139 -13.22 19.58 10.18
N HIS A 140 -12.19 19.52 9.34
CA HIS A 140 -10.85 19.06 9.75
C HIS A 140 -10.16 19.98 10.76
N LYS A 141 -10.58 21.25 10.90
CA LYS A 141 -9.94 22.18 11.84
C LYS A 141 -9.97 21.71 13.29
N ILE A 142 -10.93 20.86 13.66
CA ILE A 142 -10.95 20.25 15.01
C ILE A 142 -9.65 19.49 15.30
N TYR A 143 -9.12 18.77 14.30
CA TYR A 143 -7.83 18.11 14.41
C TYR A 143 -6.69 19.12 14.46
N ASP A 144 -6.69 20.15 13.62
CA ASP A 144 -5.63 21.17 13.63
C ASP A 144 -5.53 21.88 14.97
N ILE A 145 -6.68 22.25 15.57
CA ILE A 145 -6.75 22.86 16.90
C ILE A 145 -6.14 21.92 17.94
N TRP A 146 -6.52 20.63 17.93
CA TRP A 146 -5.93 19.64 18.83
C TRP A 146 -4.42 19.47 18.59
N ARG A 147 -4.01 19.39 17.32
CA ARG A 147 -2.63 19.22 16.86
C ARG A 147 -1.75 20.40 17.25
N GLU A 148 -2.30 21.60 17.37
CA GLU A 148 -1.54 22.82 17.71
C GLU A 148 -1.66 23.20 19.19
N SER A 149 -2.61 22.60 19.91
CA SER A 149 -2.83 22.90 21.32
C SER A 149 -1.59 22.58 22.18
N PRO A 150 -1.15 23.52 23.04
CA PRO A 150 -0.07 23.28 24.00
C PRO A 150 -0.48 22.19 25.01
N ARG A 151 0.38 21.18 25.19
CA ARG A 151 0.22 20.15 26.22
C ARG A 151 1.59 19.61 26.62
N ASP A 152 1.70 19.07 27.83
CA ASP A 152 2.89 18.36 28.27
C ASP A 152 3.16 17.18 27.34
N MET A 153 4.18 17.29 26.50
CA MET A 153 4.49 16.26 25.50
C MET A 153 5.17 15.09 26.20
N THR A 154 4.50 13.94 26.24
CA THR A 154 5.18 12.69 26.55
C THR A 154 6.09 12.28 25.39
N LYS A 155 7.03 11.35 25.60
CA LYS A 155 7.84 10.80 24.49
C LYS A 155 6.98 10.22 23.36
N TRP A 156 5.77 9.74 23.70
CA TRP A 156 4.82 9.13 22.78
C TRP A 156 3.93 10.17 22.05
N ASP A 157 3.89 11.40 22.54
CA ASP A 157 3.23 12.56 21.92
C ASP A 157 4.18 13.45 21.12
N SER A 158 5.45 13.05 21.00
CA SER A 158 6.51 13.87 20.41
C SER A 158 6.30 14.12 18.91
N PHE A 159 5.51 13.28 18.24
CA PHE A 159 5.19 13.40 16.83
C PHE A 159 3.67 13.44 16.61
N ARG A 160 3.17 14.53 16.00
CA ARG A 160 1.78 14.68 15.60
C ARG A 160 1.72 14.62 14.08
N ASP A 161 0.81 13.80 13.56
CA ASP A 161 0.71 13.63 12.12
C ASP A 161 0.20 14.92 11.45
N PRO A 162 0.50 15.13 10.16
CA PRO A 162 0.02 16.30 9.44
C PRO A 162 -1.50 16.39 9.37
N THR A 163 -2.18 15.25 9.30
CA THR A 163 -3.65 15.13 9.27
C THR A 163 -4.09 14.00 10.21
N ALA A 164 -5.38 13.98 10.58
CA ALA A 164 -5.96 12.86 11.31
C ALA A 164 -5.94 11.54 10.50
N PHE A 165 -5.86 11.66 9.17
CA PHE A 165 -5.85 10.57 8.19
C PHE A 165 -4.43 10.31 7.72
N ALA A 166 -3.60 9.71 8.57
CA ALA A 166 -2.20 9.52 8.26
C ALA A 166 -1.76 8.05 8.30
N HIS A 167 -1.12 7.63 7.23
CA HIS A 167 -0.28 6.43 7.23
C HIS A 167 1.11 6.82 7.75
N GLY A 168 1.57 6.21 8.85
CA GLY A 168 2.73 6.70 9.61
C GLY A 168 3.98 7.00 8.77
N PRO A 169 4.41 6.09 7.88
CA PRO A 169 5.54 6.35 6.97
C PRO A 169 5.31 7.34 5.81
N TYR A 170 4.07 7.71 5.47
CA TYR A 170 3.76 8.58 4.32
C TYR A 170 3.23 9.96 4.78
N ILE A 171 4.13 10.71 5.41
CA ILE A 171 3.86 12.00 6.05
C ILE A 171 4.79 13.12 5.55
N ALA A 172 5.39 12.92 4.38
CA ALA A 172 6.37 13.84 3.81
C ALA A 172 5.72 15.03 3.10
N VAL A 173 4.92 15.82 3.84
CA VAL A 173 4.10 16.91 3.29
C VAL A 173 4.89 17.90 2.42
N ASP A 174 6.13 18.22 2.79
CA ASP A 174 6.94 19.20 2.06
C ASP A 174 7.32 18.77 0.63
N GLN A 175 7.29 17.48 0.31
CA GLN A 175 7.64 16.94 -1.01
C GLN A 175 6.43 16.44 -1.81
N TYR A 176 5.24 16.51 -1.22
CA TYR A 176 4.00 16.05 -1.82
C TYR A 176 3.37 17.14 -2.70
N PRO A 177 2.93 16.82 -3.94
CA PRO A 177 2.37 17.81 -4.86
C PRO A 177 1.11 18.50 -4.31
N ASN A 178 0.30 17.78 -3.53
CA ASN A 178 -0.91 18.28 -2.87
C ASN A 178 -0.71 18.50 -1.35
N GLY A 179 0.55 18.51 -0.88
CA GLY A 179 0.89 18.74 0.52
C GLY A 179 0.22 17.73 1.46
N ALA A 180 -0.49 18.23 2.47
CA ALA A 180 -1.12 17.38 3.49
C ALA A 180 -2.22 16.47 2.92
N ALA A 181 -2.85 16.84 1.80
CA ALA A 181 -3.89 16.02 1.19
C ALA A 181 -3.34 14.68 0.68
N ASP A 182 -2.08 14.62 0.20
CA ASP A 182 -1.48 13.36 -0.22
C ASP A 182 -1.30 12.38 0.96
N THR A 183 -1.14 12.89 2.19
CA THR A 183 -1.11 12.03 3.40
C THR A 183 -2.45 11.31 3.57
N VAL A 184 -3.55 11.98 3.25
CA VAL A 184 -4.92 11.42 3.27
C VAL A 184 -5.10 10.40 2.15
N GLY A 185 -4.54 10.67 0.96
CA GLY A 185 -4.53 9.71 -0.15
C GLY A 185 -3.87 8.38 0.21
N TYR A 186 -2.68 8.42 0.81
CA TYR A 186 -1.99 7.22 1.28
C TYR A 186 -2.75 6.49 2.42
N TRP A 187 -3.40 7.24 3.31
CA TRP A 187 -4.26 6.63 4.33
C TRP A 187 -5.47 5.91 3.69
N ALA A 188 -6.10 6.53 2.69
CA ALA A 188 -7.22 5.94 1.97
C ALA A 188 -6.82 4.66 1.23
N GLU A 189 -5.67 4.66 0.55
CA GLU A 189 -5.13 3.45 -0.07
C GLU A 189 -4.94 2.33 0.95
N ALA A 190 -4.36 2.64 2.11
CA ALA A 190 -4.11 1.62 3.14
C ALA A 190 -5.38 1.07 3.79
N ARG A 191 -6.44 1.88 3.84
CA ARG A 191 -7.77 1.45 4.25
C ARG A 191 -8.39 0.53 3.20
N ILE A 192 -8.42 0.97 1.95
CA ILE A 192 -9.10 0.30 0.83
C ILE A 192 -8.35 -0.98 0.43
N PHE A 193 -7.07 -0.87 0.05
CA PHE A 193 -6.30 -2.01 -0.44
C PHE A 193 -5.72 -2.87 0.68
N GLY A 194 -5.67 -2.38 1.92
CA GLY A 194 -5.00 -3.05 3.05
C GLY A 194 -3.55 -2.61 3.27
N GLY A 195 -3.03 -1.74 2.40
CA GLY A 195 -1.75 -1.05 2.54
C GLY A 195 -1.55 -0.06 1.39
N VAL A 196 -0.61 0.87 1.54
CA VAL A 196 -0.20 1.71 0.40
C VAL A 196 0.40 0.80 -0.67
N VAL A 197 -0.05 0.96 -1.91
CA VAL A 197 0.37 0.09 -3.02
C VAL A 197 1.65 0.65 -3.62
N VAL A 198 2.72 -0.13 -3.57
CA VAL A 198 4.04 0.24 -4.12
C VAL A 198 4.54 -0.82 -5.10
N PHE A 199 5.42 -0.40 -6.01
CA PHE A 199 5.79 -1.19 -7.17
C PHE A 199 7.30 -1.37 -7.26
N ASP A 200 7.76 -2.54 -7.67
CA ASP A 200 9.17 -2.76 -8.06
C ASP A 200 9.44 -2.11 -9.43
N ARG A 201 10.19 -1.01 -9.40
CA ARG A 201 10.57 -0.21 -10.57
C ARG A 201 11.84 -0.69 -11.27
N GLY A 202 12.37 -1.86 -10.92
CA GLY A 202 13.54 -2.47 -11.55
C GLY A 202 14.86 -1.76 -11.25
N GLU A 203 15.96 -2.23 -11.88
CA GLU A 203 17.33 -1.82 -11.53
C GLU A 203 17.62 -0.32 -11.75
N ASP A 204 17.07 0.28 -12.81
CA ASP A 204 17.31 1.68 -13.15
C ASP A 204 16.22 2.64 -12.63
N GLY A 205 15.18 2.12 -11.96
CA GLY A 205 13.97 2.87 -11.61
C GLY A 205 13.16 3.35 -12.82
N THR A 206 13.58 2.95 -14.03
CA THR A 206 13.00 3.21 -15.36
C THR A 206 13.41 2.08 -16.33
N GLU A 207 12.67 1.85 -17.42
CA GLU A 207 13.12 1.04 -18.57
C GLU A 207 13.88 1.91 -19.56
N VAL A 208 15.00 1.39 -20.02
CA VAL A 208 15.53 1.72 -21.34
C VAL A 208 14.62 1.01 -22.35
N GLY A 209 13.75 1.76 -23.03
CA GLY A 209 12.90 1.23 -24.08
C GLY A 209 13.70 0.47 -25.14
N HIS A 210 13.12 -0.61 -25.67
CA HIS A 210 13.69 -1.33 -26.81
C HIS A 210 14.02 -0.35 -27.94
N LYS A 211 15.27 -0.37 -28.44
CA LYS A 211 15.62 0.30 -29.69
C LYS A 211 14.84 -0.36 -30.83
N SER A 212 13.70 0.21 -31.23
CA SER A 212 13.19 -0.01 -32.59
C SER A 212 14.18 0.66 -33.54
N SER A 213 14.57 -0.08 -34.58
CA SER A 213 15.48 0.39 -35.61
C SER A 213 14.94 1.68 -36.24
N SER A 214 15.75 2.74 -36.17
CA SER A 214 15.64 4.00 -36.92
C SER A 214 14.50 4.94 -36.52
N SER A 215 14.87 5.94 -35.70
CA SER A 215 14.23 7.25 -35.58
C SER A 215 12.99 7.35 -34.68
N ASP A 216 13.00 6.75 -33.48
CA ASP A 216 11.95 7.00 -32.49
C ASP A 216 12.54 7.47 -31.14
N VAL A 217 11.84 8.43 -30.54
CA VAL A 217 12.10 8.96 -29.19
C VAL A 217 12.11 7.79 -28.21
N LEU A 218 13.18 7.65 -27.43
CA LEU A 218 13.26 6.66 -26.36
C LEU A 218 12.24 7.03 -25.28
N LEU A 219 11.04 6.45 -25.32
CA LEU A 219 10.09 6.55 -24.22
C LEU A 219 10.63 5.69 -23.07
N ILE A 220 11.17 6.37 -22.07
CA ILE A 220 11.61 5.78 -20.81
C ILE A 220 10.34 5.47 -20.00
N GLN A 221 10.03 4.19 -19.78
CA GLN A 221 8.82 3.75 -19.08
C GLN A 221 9.16 3.17 -17.71
N PRO A 222 8.52 3.55 -16.59
CA PRO A 222 8.82 2.97 -15.29
C PRO A 222 8.50 1.46 -15.28
N GLN A 223 9.44 0.59 -14.88
CA GLN A 223 9.16 -0.86 -14.74
C GLN A 223 8.12 -1.08 -13.65
N CYS A 224 7.37 -2.17 -13.78
CA CYS A 224 6.52 -2.68 -12.72
C CYS A 224 6.60 -4.19 -12.78
N ARG A 225 7.56 -4.75 -12.05
CA ARG A 225 7.81 -6.20 -12.04
C ARG A 225 6.92 -6.93 -11.05
N GLN A 226 6.55 -6.21 -9.99
CA GLN A 226 5.79 -6.76 -8.87
C GLN A 226 5.09 -5.65 -8.07
N ILE A 227 3.94 -5.99 -7.46
CA ILE A 227 3.24 -5.15 -6.48
C ILE A 227 3.56 -5.56 -5.05
N TYR A 228 3.57 -4.58 -4.15
CA TYR A 228 3.70 -4.77 -2.71
C TYR A 228 2.71 -3.88 -1.97
N PHE A 229 2.27 -4.35 -0.80
CA PHE A 229 1.44 -3.58 0.11
C PHE A 229 2.24 -3.16 1.34
N HIS A 230 2.07 -1.91 1.72
CA HIS A 230 2.57 -1.39 2.96
C HIS A 230 1.43 -1.15 3.95
N GLY A 231 1.07 -2.20 4.70
CA GLY A 231 -0.05 -2.15 5.64
C GLY A 231 0.20 -1.21 6.82
N CYS A 232 1.29 -1.42 7.59
CA CYS A 232 1.68 -0.59 8.74
C CYS A 232 0.58 -0.37 9.80
N ARG A 233 -0.39 -1.28 9.88
CA ARG A 233 -1.44 -1.29 10.90
C ARG A 233 -0.82 -1.49 12.28
N HIS A 234 -1.53 -1.05 13.33
CA HIS A 234 -1.03 -1.11 14.71
C HIS A 234 -0.57 -2.52 15.14
N LYS A 235 -1.27 -3.58 14.71
CA LYS A 235 -0.90 -5.00 14.93
C LYS A 235 -0.37 -5.71 13.68
N GLY A 236 -0.11 -4.96 12.61
CA GLY A 236 0.36 -5.49 11.34
C GLY A 236 1.87 -5.34 11.17
N PRO A 237 2.42 -5.90 10.08
CA PRO A 237 3.82 -5.71 9.75
C PRO A 237 4.11 -4.26 9.34
N ARG A 238 5.29 -3.78 9.73
CA ARG A 238 5.97 -2.57 9.28
C ARG A 238 6.74 -2.79 7.98
N THR A 239 7.13 -4.03 7.68
CA THR A 239 7.70 -4.42 6.37
C THR A 239 6.65 -4.36 5.26
N ILE A 240 7.08 -4.10 4.03
CA ILE A 240 6.23 -4.27 2.84
C ILE A 240 6.26 -5.73 2.36
N TYR A 241 5.20 -6.15 1.68
CA TYR A 241 5.03 -7.54 1.27
C TYR A 241 4.26 -7.66 -0.03
N PRO A 242 4.62 -8.62 -0.90
CA PRO A 242 3.81 -8.95 -2.07
C PRO A 242 2.54 -9.70 -1.63
N PRO A 243 1.45 -9.64 -2.41
CA PRO A 243 0.35 -10.60 -2.25
C PRO A 243 0.85 -12.03 -2.47
N THR A 244 0.17 -13.01 -1.86
CA THR A 244 0.32 -14.41 -2.28
C THR A 244 -0.29 -14.61 -3.67
N ASP A 245 0.06 -15.71 -4.36
CA ASP A 245 -0.55 -16.03 -5.65
C ASP A 245 -2.08 -16.11 -5.54
N GLN A 246 -2.58 -16.70 -4.46
CA GLN A 246 -4.03 -16.77 -4.16
C GLN A 246 -4.64 -15.38 -3.97
N GLN A 247 -3.99 -14.50 -3.19
CA GLN A 247 -4.49 -13.13 -2.99
C GLN A 247 -4.48 -12.35 -4.31
N PHE A 248 -3.43 -12.51 -5.12
CA PHE A 248 -3.33 -11.86 -6.42
C PHE A 248 -4.43 -12.33 -7.37
N GLU A 249 -4.65 -13.64 -7.47
CA GLU A 249 -5.72 -14.22 -8.28
C GLU A 249 -7.11 -13.71 -7.83
N GLN A 250 -7.37 -13.67 -6.52
CA GLN A 250 -8.61 -13.13 -5.97
C GLN A 250 -8.82 -11.66 -6.31
N ILE A 251 -7.76 -10.83 -6.25
CA ILE A 251 -7.80 -9.43 -6.67
C ILE A 251 -8.21 -9.34 -8.14
N ILE A 252 -7.52 -10.04 -9.04
CA ILE A 252 -7.79 -9.94 -10.48
C ILE A 252 -9.17 -10.46 -10.83
N GLN A 253 -9.57 -11.59 -10.24
CA GLN A 253 -10.91 -12.14 -10.43
C GLN A 253 -11.97 -11.16 -9.97
N PHE A 254 -11.81 -10.56 -8.78
CA PHE A 254 -12.75 -9.55 -8.28
C PHE A 254 -12.81 -8.31 -9.18
N LEU A 255 -11.66 -7.78 -9.63
CA LEU A 255 -11.63 -6.54 -10.41
C LEU A 255 -12.23 -6.69 -11.82
N LEU A 256 -12.04 -7.85 -12.46
CA LEU A 256 -12.37 -8.06 -13.86
C LEU A 256 -13.62 -8.91 -14.12
N ASP A 257 -14.17 -9.54 -13.09
CA ASP A 257 -15.35 -10.39 -13.21
C ASP A 257 -16.54 -9.63 -13.84
N GLN A 258 -17.20 -10.33 -14.77
CA GLN A 258 -18.28 -9.80 -15.61
C GLN A 258 -19.67 -10.11 -15.05
N GLY A 259 -19.75 -10.88 -13.95
CA GLY A 259 -21.01 -11.21 -13.30
C GLY A 259 -21.71 -9.98 -12.72
N GLU A 260 -23.04 -9.92 -12.90
CA GLU A 260 -23.93 -8.91 -12.29
C GLU A 260 -24.35 -9.28 -10.85
N SER A 261 -23.89 -10.41 -10.30
CA SER A 261 -24.32 -10.85 -8.97
C SER A 261 -23.70 -9.97 -7.89
N HIS A 262 -24.53 -9.10 -7.31
CA HIS A 262 -24.24 -8.22 -6.18
C HIS A 262 -24.02 -8.94 -4.83
N ASP A 263 -23.77 -10.25 -4.81
CA ASP A 263 -23.30 -10.97 -3.61
C ASP A 263 -21.80 -10.66 -3.37
N THR A 264 -21.45 -9.38 -3.34
CA THR A 264 -20.08 -8.83 -3.35
C THR A 264 -19.36 -9.02 -2.02
N ALA A 265 -20.08 -9.16 -0.91
CA ALA A 265 -19.48 -9.26 0.43
C ALA A 265 -18.69 -10.56 0.66
N SER A 266 -19.08 -11.68 0.01
CA SER A 266 -18.37 -12.96 0.17
C SER A 266 -17.19 -13.14 -0.80
N ALA A 267 -17.05 -12.27 -1.81
CA ALA A 267 -16.04 -12.35 -2.87
C ALA A 267 -15.06 -11.17 -2.90
N ASN A 268 -15.31 -10.11 -2.12
CA ASN A 268 -14.42 -8.94 -2.03
C ASN A 268 -13.10 -9.31 -1.32
N PRO A 269 -11.93 -9.21 -1.99
CA PRO A 269 -10.64 -9.52 -1.39
C PRO A 269 -10.07 -8.36 -0.55
N PHE A 270 -10.69 -7.17 -0.60
CA PHE A 270 -10.19 -5.98 0.08
C PHE A 270 -10.75 -5.82 1.49
N PRO A 271 -9.94 -5.40 2.47
CA PRO A 271 -8.50 -5.09 2.37
C PRO A 271 -7.60 -6.35 2.37
N ILE A 272 -6.47 -6.30 1.64
CA ILE A 272 -5.46 -7.36 1.59
C ILE A 272 -4.55 -7.28 2.83
N LEU A 273 -4.83 -8.13 3.81
CA LEU A 273 -4.04 -8.20 5.04
C LEU A 273 -2.87 -9.17 4.90
N ALA A 274 -1.73 -8.78 5.47
CA ALA A 274 -0.56 -9.64 5.53
C ALA A 274 -0.79 -10.86 6.41
N THR A 275 -0.33 -12.00 5.92
CA THR A 275 -0.26 -13.27 6.63
C THR A 275 1.20 -13.74 6.69
N PRO A 276 1.53 -14.75 7.54
CA PRO A 276 2.85 -15.38 7.50
C PRO A 276 3.21 -15.98 6.11
N GLN A 277 2.23 -16.24 5.25
CA GLN A 277 2.42 -16.78 3.91
C GLN A 277 2.86 -15.71 2.89
N ASN A 278 2.62 -14.43 3.18
CA ASN A 278 3.21 -13.33 2.41
C ASN A 278 4.71 -13.28 2.70
N ARG A 279 5.49 -14.02 1.92
CA ARG A 279 6.96 -14.07 2.00
C ARG A 279 7.59 -12.99 1.13
N TRP A 280 8.92 -12.90 1.14
CA TRP A 280 9.68 -11.84 0.46
C TRP A 280 9.40 -10.45 1.05
N ARG A 281 9.46 -10.36 2.38
CA ARG A 281 9.29 -9.11 3.12
C ARG A 281 10.43 -8.16 2.83
N TRP A 282 10.14 -6.87 2.69
CA TRP A 282 11.18 -5.84 2.54
C TRP A 282 11.08 -4.81 3.65
N ASP A 283 12.25 -4.39 4.13
CA ASP A 283 12.36 -3.21 4.98
C ASP A 283 12.09 -1.95 4.14
N LEU A 284 11.41 -0.96 4.71
CA LEU A 284 11.00 0.24 3.99
C LEU A 284 12.17 1.05 3.43
N TRP A 285 13.25 1.13 4.21
CA TRP A 285 14.42 1.89 3.84
C TRP A 285 15.16 1.17 2.71
N ASP A 286 15.41 -0.13 2.85
CA ASP A 286 16.08 -0.92 1.79
C ASP A 286 15.26 -0.91 0.50
N ALA A 287 13.95 -1.14 0.61
CA ALA A 287 13.01 -1.14 -0.50
C ALA A 287 13.18 0.11 -1.38
N MET A 288 13.20 1.30 -0.76
CA MET A 288 13.28 2.56 -1.48
C MET A 288 14.72 2.95 -1.85
N ALA A 289 15.69 2.73 -0.95
CA ALA A 289 17.07 3.20 -1.12
C ALA A 289 17.94 2.30 -2.02
N HIS A 290 17.63 1.00 -2.09
CA HIS A 290 18.47 0.00 -2.75
C HIS A 290 17.76 -0.83 -3.80
N HIS A 291 16.43 -0.94 -3.74
CA HIS A 291 15.67 -1.87 -4.58
C HIS A 291 14.62 -1.21 -5.47
N ASN A 292 14.55 0.13 -5.49
CA ASN A 292 13.60 0.91 -6.30
C ASN A 292 12.14 0.45 -6.16
N ILE A 293 11.73 0.07 -4.94
CA ILE A 293 10.35 -0.32 -4.63
C ILE A 293 9.61 0.90 -4.07
N TYR A 294 8.86 1.57 -4.93
CA TYR A 294 8.04 2.75 -4.65
C TYR A 294 6.97 2.94 -5.74
N ARG A 295 5.85 3.59 -5.41
CA ARG A 295 4.94 4.14 -6.42
C ARG A 295 5.52 5.45 -6.94
N ASP A 296 5.65 6.44 -6.07
CA ASP A 296 6.22 7.74 -6.41
C ASP A 296 7.57 7.94 -5.75
N ARG A 297 8.54 8.51 -6.46
CA ARG A 297 9.87 8.75 -5.87
C ARG A 297 9.83 9.72 -4.69
N TYR A 298 8.79 10.54 -4.61
CA TYR A 298 8.54 11.49 -3.53
C TYR A 298 7.64 10.91 -2.43
N GLU A 299 7.23 9.64 -2.46
CA GLU A 299 6.24 9.14 -1.47
C GLU A 299 6.76 9.07 -0.03
N ARG A 300 8.08 8.89 0.17
CA ARG A 300 8.73 8.72 1.47
C ARG A 300 10.05 9.50 1.54
N LYS A 301 10.45 9.94 2.73
CA LYS A 301 11.77 10.54 2.97
C LYS A 301 12.78 9.44 3.30
N ILE A 302 13.83 9.30 2.50
CA ILE A 302 14.91 8.34 2.76
C ILE A 302 15.93 9.01 3.69
N SER A 303 16.05 8.52 4.92
CA SER A 303 17.12 8.93 5.83
C SER A 303 18.49 8.56 5.24
N PRO A 304 19.56 9.36 5.44
CA PRO A 304 20.90 9.01 4.98
C PRO A 304 21.41 7.67 5.51
N THR A 305 20.87 7.22 6.65
CA THR A 305 21.26 5.97 7.30
C THR A 305 20.04 5.14 7.63
N LYS A 306 20.12 3.83 7.40
CA LYS A 306 19.11 2.88 7.85
C LYS A 306 19.01 2.89 9.38
N GLU A 307 17.81 3.16 9.88
CA GLU A 307 17.53 3.02 11.31
C GLU A 307 17.51 1.54 11.68
N LYS A 308 18.15 1.20 12.81
CA LYS A 308 18.07 -0.17 13.33
C LYS A 308 16.74 -0.33 14.05
N PRO A 309 15.92 -1.35 13.70
CA PRO A 309 14.68 -1.59 14.43
C PRO A 309 15.00 -1.91 15.89
N CYS A 310 14.22 -1.35 16.81
CA CYS A 310 14.38 -1.61 18.24
C CYS A 310 13.93 -3.03 18.65
N VAL A 311 13.06 -3.65 17.85
CA VAL A 311 12.52 -5.00 18.06
C VAL A 311 12.45 -5.74 16.73
N LEU A 312 12.94 -6.99 16.71
CA LEU A 312 12.73 -7.93 15.62
C LEU A 312 11.63 -8.90 16.03
N ASN A 313 10.64 -9.14 15.16
CA ASN A 313 9.51 -10.00 15.47
C ASN A 313 9.03 -10.76 14.22
N SER A 314 8.24 -11.82 14.45
CA SER A 314 7.73 -12.69 13.40
C SER A 314 6.53 -12.14 12.63
N ILE A 315 5.99 -10.98 13.03
CA ILE A 315 4.94 -10.29 12.26
C ILE A 315 5.60 -9.59 11.06
N ASP A 316 6.68 -8.87 11.32
CA ASP A 316 7.52 -8.22 10.31
C ASP A 316 8.29 -9.24 9.46
N TRP A 317 8.88 -10.24 10.10
CA TRP A 317 9.76 -11.22 9.46
C TRP A 317 9.30 -12.64 9.80
N PRO A 318 8.34 -13.21 9.05
CA PRO A 318 7.78 -14.53 9.37
C PRO A 318 8.83 -15.64 9.48
N GLU A 319 9.96 -15.51 8.78
CA GLU A 319 11.12 -16.40 8.87
C GLU A 319 11.76 -16.48 10.26
N ILE A 320 11.57 -15.48 11.12
CA ILE A 320 12.02 -15.54 12.52
C ILE A 320 11.27 -16.65 13.27
N LYS A 321 9.97 -16.84 13.00
CA LYS A 321 9.21 -17.93 13.59
C LYS A 321 9.72 -19.27 13.09
N ASP A 322 10.06 -19.37 11.80
CA ASP A 322 10.60 -20.58 11.20
C ASP A 322 11.96 -20.95 11.82
N ASP A 323 12.88 -19.99 12.00
CA ASP A 323 14.19 -20.22 12.64
C ASP A 323 14.04 -20.64 14.11
N LEU A 324 13.16 -19.96 14.86
CA LEU A 324 12.88 -20.32 16.25
C LEU A 324 12.24 -21.71 16.38
N TYR A 325 11.34 -22.07 15.46
CA TYR A 325 10.75 -23.41 15.42
C TYR A 325 11.82 -24.47 15.20
N LEU A 326 12.73 -24.26 14.25
CA LEU A 326 13.81 -25.20 13.97
C LEU A 326 14.77 -25.33 15.17
N ILE A 327 15.12 -24.25 15.85
CA ILE A 327 15.96 -24.29 17.06
C ILE A 327 15.28 -25.13 18.16
N ASN A 328 13.98 -24.92 18.39
CA ASN A 328 13.24 -25.68 19.40
C ASN A 328 13.11 -27.16 19.02
N ALA A 329 12.78 -27.46 17.76
CA ALA A 329 12.68 -28.82 17.25
C ALA A 329 14.00 -29.59 17.42
N MET A 330 15.15 -28.91 17.29
CA MET A 330 16.45 -29.53 17.55
C MET A 330 16.64 -29.94 19.02
N HIS A 331 16.24 -29.09 19.97
CA HIS A 331 16.31 -29.43 21.39
C HIS A 331 15.38 -30.60 21.72
N GLU A 332 14.17 -30.58 21.19
CA GLU A 332 13.19 -31.65 21.39
C GLU A 332 13.65 -32.99 20.79
N ARG A 333 14.35 -32.97 19.65
CA ARG A 333 14.98 -34.16 19.07
C ARG A 333 16.02 -34.76 20.01
N LEU A 334 16.85 -33.92 20.64
CA LEU A 334 17.86 -34.36 21.61
C LEU A 334 17.24 -34.95 22.88
N GLU A 335 16.05 -34.48 23.25
CA GLU A 335 15.24 -35.02 24.36
C GLU A 335 14.45 -36.28 23.98
N GLY A 336 14.55 -36.76 22.73
CA GLY A 336 13.86 -37.95 22.24
C GLY A 336 12.36 -37.77 22.01
N LYS A 337 11.88 -36.52 21.89
CA LYS A 337 10.48 -36.22 21.55
C LYS A 337 10.21 -36.45 20.07
N SER A 338 8.97 -36.85 19.75
CA SER A 338 8.49 -36.92 18.37
C SER A 338 8.27 -35.51 17.82
N LEU A 339 8.73 -35.27 16.60
CA LEU A 339 8.56 -34.00 15.91
C LEU A 339 7.64 -34.14 14.71
N ASP A 340 6.97 -33.04 14.36
CA ASP A 340 6.27 -32.91 13.09
C ASP A 340 7.28 -32.59 11.98
N GLU A 341 7.60 -33.61 11.17
CA GLU A 341 8.55 -33.46 10.06
C GLU A 341 8.00 -32.59 8.92
N ASP A 342 6.67 -32.47 8.78
CA ASP A 342 6.05 -31.59 7.78
C ASP A 342 6.21 -30.12 8.19
N GLU A 343 6.02 -29.80 9.48
CA GLU A 343 6.30 -28.45 10.01
C GLU A 343 7.80 -28.09 9.92
N ILE A 344 8.71 -29.07 10.13
CA ILE A 344 10.15 -28.86 9.93
C ILE A 344 10.46 -28.55 8.47
N ALA A 345 9.85 -29.29 7.53
CA ALA A 345 10.04 -29.07 6.10
C ALA A 345 9.51 -27.68 5.69
N ALA A 346 8.32 -27.30 6.16
CA ALA A 346 7.72 -25.99 5.90
C ALA A 346 8.57 -24.84 6.46
N ALA A 347 9.09 -24.98 7.68
CA ALA A 347 9.97 -23.97 8.28
C ALA A 347 11.29 -23.82 7.48
N LYS A 348 11.90 -24.93 7.06
CA LYS A 348 13.09 -24.90 6.19
C LYS A 348 12.81 -24.24 4.85
N GLU A 349 11.67 -24.53 4.24
CA GLU A 349 11.26 -23.89 2.99
C GLU A 349 11.05 -22.37 3.20
N GLY A 350 10.40 -21.98 4.29
CA GLY A 350 10.19 -20.58 4.68
C GLY A 350 11.50 -19.78 4.74
N LEU A 351 12.57 -20.36 5.30
CA LEU A 351 13.90 -19.75 5.35
C LEU A 351 14.56 -19.55 3.98
N THR A 352 14.07 -20.19 2.92
CA THR A 352 14.56 -19.94 1.55
C THR A 352 13.85 -18.78 0.85
N LYS A 353 12.72 -18.30 1.40
CA LYS A 353 11.87 -17.26 0.82
C LYS A 353 12.05 -15.91 1.53
N ILE A 354 13.30 -15.50 1.71
CA ILE A 354 13.69 -14.26 2.40
C ILE A 354 14.36 -13.28 1.43
N THR A 355 14.39 -12.00 1.78
CA THR A 355 15.03 -10.94 0.98
C THR A 355 16.34 -10.47 1.63
N PRO A 356 17.18 -9.70 0.90
CA PRO A 356 18.35 -9.02 1.48
C PRO A 356 18.06 -8.13 2.70
N SER A 357 16.82 -7.68 2.88
CA SER A 357 16.41 -6.91 4.06
C SER A 357 16.22 -7.75 5.32
N SER A 358 16.09 -9.07 5.18
CA SER A 358 15.79 -9.96 6.29
C SER A 358 16.89 -9.92 7.35
N PRO A 359 16.55 -9.90 8.65
CA PRO A 359 17.51 -10.09 9.73
C PRO A 359 18.24 -11.43 9.67
N LEU A 360 17.66 -12.43 8.99
CA LEU A 360 18.26 -13.74 8.78
C LEU A 360 19.04 -13.83 7.47
N TRP A 361 19.12 -12.74 6.69
CA TRP A 361 19.91 -12.69 5.47
C TRP A 361 21.41 -12.68 5.79
N SER A 362 22.07 -13.81 5.55
CA SER A 362 23.53 -13.91 5.59
C SER A 362 24.08 -13.87 4.16
N ASN A 363 24.79 -12.80 3.81
CA ASN A 363 25.56 -12.69 2.56
C ASN A 363 26.59 -13.85 2.47
N GLY A 364 26.21 -14.97 1.83
CA GLY A 364 27.16 -15.99 1.38
C GLY A 364 27.79 -16.90 2.45
N VAL A 365 27.25 -16.97 3.67
CA VAL A 365 27.59 -18.06 4.60
C VAL A 365 26.36 -18.94 4.68
N LEU A 366 26.41 -20.13 4.07
CA LEU A 366 25.65 -21.25 4.58
C LEU A 366 25.75 -21.15 6.10
N ARG A 367 24.64 -20.97 6.83
CA ARG A 367 24.58 -21.53 8.19
C ARG A 367 24.79 -23.03 8.00
N ARG A 368 26.04 -23.47 7.79
CA ARG A 368 26.50 -24.78 8.16
C ARG A 368 26.33 -24.74 9.66
N TYR A 369 25.16 -25.19 10.08
CA TYR A 369 24.95 -25.65 11.41
C TYR A 369 26.04 -26.70 11.64
N GLN A 370 27.14 -26.26 12.25
CA GLN A 370 28.18 -27.16 12.72
C GLN A 370 27.55 -27.80 13.95
N GLY A 371 26.97 -28.98 13.72
CA GLY A 371 26.43 -29.81 14.77
C GLY A 371 27.45 -29.98 15.89
N ILE A 372 26.91 -30.09 17.10
CA ILE A 372 27.55 -30.87 18.15
C ILE A 372 26.72 -32.14 18.27
#